data_AF-A0A098YNW6-F1
#
_entry.id   AF-A0A098YNW6-F1
#
_cell.length_a   1.000
_cell.length_b   1.000
_cell.length_c   1.000
_cell.angle_alpha   90.00
_cell.angle_beta   90.00
_cell.angle_gamma   90.00
#
_symmetry.space_group_name_H-M   'P 1'
#
loop_
_entity.id
_entity.type
_entity.pdbx_description
1 polymer ?
#
loop_
_entity_poly.entity_id
_entity_poly.type
_entity_poly.pdbx_seq_one_letter_code
_entity_poly.pdbx_strand_id
1 'polypeptide(L)'
;MKQIDCFLPYIDESQYKKLQKAFEEVSAFVTLHALKDSLYQTTTIQQIAEETKGEYCLLITKSTPLKLHYLALERLQQIAEDTKAGLVYADHYQLKDDKCVNAPVIDYQQGSLRDDFDFGSVLLFNSKALKESCQRMKNSYQHAALYDLRLKLSQRYDLVHANEYLYTEIEEDKRKSGEKQFDYVDPRNQDRQKEMESACTEHLKEIGGYLKPSFKTVDFVHDAFEFEASVIIPVKNRETTIDAAIRSVLAQKANFKYNILVIDNHSTDGTTEKINQYKDDERVVHIVPERNDLGIGGCWNLGIHHPKCGKFAVQLDSDDLYQDENTLQTIVNAFYEQQCAMVIGSYRMTDFDLNTLPPGVIDHREWTPENGRNNALRINGLGAPRAFYTPIARQIGFPNTSYGEDYAMGLNISRHYQIGRIYDVLYLCRRWGGNSDAALSIERVNANNLYKDRIRTWELQARINLHKE
;
A
#
# COMPACT_ATOMS: atom_id res chain seq x y z
N MET A 1 26.07 13.69 26.19
CA MET A 1 24.78 13.65 25.49
C MET A 1 24.33 15.09 25.28
N LYS A 2 23.82 15.43 24.09
CA LYS A 2 23.30 16.78 23.81
C LYS A 2 21.89 16.93 24.35
N GLN A 3 21.46 18.17 24.58
CA GLN A 3 20.13 18.45 25.11
C GLN A 3 19.05 18.02 24.11
N ILE A 4 18.04 17.31 24.61
CA ILE A 4 16.85 16.87 23.88
C ILE A 4 15.62 17.58 24.47
N ASP A 5 14.78 18.16 23.62
CA ASP A 5 13.40 18.48 24.00
C ASP A 5 12.49 17.33 23.56
N CYS A 6 11.83 16.69 24.52
CA CYS A 6 10.97 15.54 24.28
C CYS A 6 9.50 15.89 24.48
N PHE A 7 8.70 15.69 23.43
CA PHE A 7 7.27 15.97 23.41
C PHE A 7 6.49 14.66 23.60
N LEU A 8 5.72 14.59 24.68
CA LEU A 8 4.96 13.42 25.08
C LEU A 8 3.46 13.67 24.91
N PRO A 9 2.69 12.76 24.28
CA PRO A 9 1.24 12.88 24.19
C PRO A 9 0.62 12.94 25.58
N TYR A 10 -0.26 13.91 25.79
CA TYR A 10 -0.98 14.12 27.03
C TYR A 10 -2.47 13.81 26.83
N ILE A 11 -2.94 12.72 27.44
CA ILE A 11 -4.38 12.42 27.55
C ILE A 11 -4.88 12.88 28.91
N ASP A 12 -4.22 12.41 29.97
CA ASP A 12 -4.49 12.77 31.36
C ASP A 12 -3.20 12.63 32.20
N GLU A 13 -3.26 13.12 33.44
CA GLU A 13 -2.14 13.12 34.38
C GLU A 13 -1.59 11.71 34.68
N SER A 14 -2.44 10.68 34.71
CA SER A 14 -2.06 9.30 35.03
C SER A 14 -1.28 8.68 33.86
N GLN A 15 -1.82 8.78 32.65
CA GLN A 15 -1.17 8.32 31.43
C GLN A 15 0.15 9.07 31.18
N TYR A 16 0.14 10.39 31.35
CA TYR A 16 1.34 11.21 31.17
C TYR A 16 2.46 10.80 32.13
N LYS A 17 2.17 10.60 33.42
CA LYS A 17 3.15 10.11 34.41
C LYS A 17 3.75 8.76 34.03
N LYS A 18 2.96 7.85 33.44
CA LYS A 18 3.50 6.56 32.95
C LYS A 18 4.52 6.75 31.82
N LEU A 19 4.30 7.68 30.90
CA LEU A 19 5.28 8.01 29.85
C LEU A 19 6.54 8.67 30.43
N GLN A 20 6.39 9.60 31.37
CA GLN A 20 7.52 10.32 31.98
C GLN A 20 8.53 9.36 32.62
N LYS A 21 8.06 8.24 33.20
CA LYS A 21 8.92 7.20 33.79
C LYS A 21 9.98 6.68 32.82
N ALA A 22 9.70 6.65 31.52
CA ALA A 22 10.64 6.19 30.51
C ALA A 22 11.91 7.07 30.42
N PHE A 23 11.86 8.29 30.96
CA PHE A 23 12.90 9.31 30.81
C PHE A 23 13.57 9.70 32.14
N GLU A 24 13.23 9.07 33.26
CA GLU A 24 13.77 9.41 34.59
C GLU A 24 15.31 9.30 34.64
N GLU A 25 15.86 8.22 34.06
CA GLU A 25 17.30 7.95 34.02
C GLU A 25 18.10 8.92 33.13
N VAL A 26 17.42 9.61 32.20
CA VAL A 26 18.03 10.55 31.23
C VAL A 26 17.59 12.00 31.46
N SER A 27 16.92 12.28 32.57
CA SER A 27 16.33 13.58 32.92
C SER A 27 17.33 14.74 32.94
N ALA A 28 18.62 14.47 33.15
CA ALA A 28 19.68 15.49 33.10
C ALA A 28 19.88 16.10 31.70
N PHE A 29 19.43 15.42 30.65
CA PHE A 29 19.66 15.80 29.24
C PHE A 29 18.36 15.91 28.43
N VAL A 30 17.23 15.55 29.03
CA VAL A 30 15.91 15.54 28.38
C VAL A 30 14.97 16.51 29.09
N THR A 31 14.53 17.53 28.37
CA THR A 31 13.45 18.42 28.80
C THR A 31 12.12 17.85 28.33
N LEU A 32 11.18 17.56 29.23
CA LEU A 32 9.87 16.99 28.87
C LEU A 32 8.81 18.08 28.66
N HIS A 33 8.06 17.96 27.56
CA HIS A 33 6.96 18.84 27.18
C HIS A 33 5.67 18.02 27.03
N ALA A 34 4.57 18.53 27.60
CA ALA A 34 3.27 17.89 27.50
C ALA A 34 2.53 18.35 26.25
N LEU A 35 2.22 17.42 25.36
CA LEU A 35 1.52 17.71 24.11
C LEU A 35 0.03 17.42 24.23
N LYS A 36 -0.77 18.48 24.38
CA LYS A 36 -2.23 18.37 24.55
C LYS A 36 -2.98 18.31 23.22
N ASP A 37 -2.43 18.95 22.20
CA ASP A 37 -3.02 19.01 20.86
C ASP A 37 -2.50 17.88 19.97
N SER A 38 -3.23 17.62 18.89
CA SER A 38 -2.93 16.52 17.96
C SER A 38 -1.67 16.80 17.15
N LEU A 39 -0.72 15.86 17.14
CA LEU A 39 0.47 15.87 16.26
C LEU A 39 0.17 15.99 14.77
N TYR A 40 -1.08 15.76 14.39
CA TYR A 40 -1.54 15.81 13.01
C TYR A 40 -2.00 17.21 12.58
N GLN A 41 -2.01 18.19 13.49
CA GLN A 41 -2.31 19.60 13.21
C GLN A 41 -1.04 20.41 12.94
N THR A 42 -1.09 21.30 11.94
CA THR A 42 0.06 22.14 11.56
C THR A 42 0.48 23.07 12.70
N THR A 43 -0.48 23.62 13.45
CA THR A 43 -0.22 24.48 14.61
C THR A 43 0.60 23.77 15.68
N THR A 44 0.30 22.50 15.95
CA THR A 44 1.03 21.69 16.92
C THR A 44 2.46 21.41 16.46
N ILE A 45 2.68 21.09 15.19
CA ILE A 45 4.02 20.90 14.63
C ILE A 45 4.84 22.20 14.67
N GLN A 46 4.22 23.35 14.38
CA GLN A 46 4.85 24.66 14.47
C GLN A 46 5.26 24.99 15.90
N GLN A 47 4.37 24.75 16.88
CA GLN A 47 4.66 24.94 18.29
C GLN A 47 5.83 24.07 18.75
N ILE A 48 5.85 22.78 18.38
CA ILE A 48 6.96 21.87 18.69
C ILE A 48 8.28 22.44 18.14
N ALA A 49 8.29 22.90 16.89
CA ALA A 49 9.47 23.48 16.28
C ALA A 49 9.94 24.76 17.01
N GLU A 50 9.01 25.62 17.45
CA GLU A 50 9.31 26.85 18.19
C GLU A 50 9.83 26.57 19.61
N GLU A 51 9.23 25.62 20.33
CA GLU A 51 9.57 25.28 21.71
C GLU A 51 10.86 24.47 21.83
N THR A 52 11.27 23.78 20.76
CA THR A 52 12.52 23.02 20.70
C THR A 52 13.73 23.97 20.78
N LYS A 53 14.52 23.86 21.86
CA LYS A 53 15.74 24.62 22.13
C LYS A 53 17.01 23.76 22.10
N GLY A 54 16.89 22.47 22.41
CA GLY A 54 17.95 21.48 22.34
C GLY A 54 18.40 21.20 20.90
N GLU A 55 19.52 20.50 20.76
CA GLU A 55 20.05 20.12 19.44
C GLU A 55 19.19 19.06 18.75
N TYR A 56 18.42 18.30 19.55
CA TYR A 56 17.47 17.32 19.07
C TYR A 56 16.07 17.53 19.68
N CYS A 57 15.07 17.17 18.88
CA CYS A 57 13.67 17.05 19.31
C CYS A 57 13.30 15.57 19.29
N LEU A 58 12.84 15.03 20.41
CA LEU A 58 12.31 13.67 20.49
C LEU A 58 10.79 13.72 20.52
N LEU A 59 10.16 13.07 19.55
CA LEU A 59 8.70 13.00 19.46
C LEU A 59 8.24 11.59 19.81
N ILE A 60 7.36 11.49 20.81
CA ILE A 60 6.65 10.25 21.11
C ILE A 60 5.26 10.32 20.44
N THR A 61 4.97 9.38 19.55
CA THR A 61 3.74 9.46 18.71
C THR A 61 2.55 8.71 19.28
N LYS A 62 2.77 7.83 20.28
CA LYS A 62 1.72 7.03 20.94
C LYS A 62 1.60 7.42 22.41
N SER A 63 0.38 7.34 22.95
CA SER A 63 0.12 7.55 24.38
C SER A 63 0.45 6.32 25.24
N THR A 64 0.70 5.17 24.60
CA THR A 64 1.06 3.91 25.24
C THR A 64 2.38 4.05 26.02
N PRO A 65 2.48 3.54 27.26
CA PRO A 65 3.74 3.53 27.99
C PRO A 65 4.85 2.83 27.21
N LEU A 66 6.08 3.29 27.38
CA LEU A 66 7.26 2.69 26.77
C LEU A 66 8.42 2.62 27.77
N LYS A 67 9.41 1.78 27.46
CA LYS A 67 10.67 1.71 28.19
C LYS A 67 11.82 1.86 27.22
N LEU A 68 12.65 2.88 27.42
CA LEU A 68 13.92 3.02 26.69
C LEU A 68 14.91 1.94 27.15
N HIS A 69 15.69 1.42 26.22
CA HIS A 69 16.77 0.49 26.53
C HIS A 69 18.05 1.22 26.92
N TYR A 70 19.00 0.47 27.47
CA TYR A 70 20.29 1.00 27.88
C TYR A 70 20.98 1.73 26.72
N LEU A 71 21.33 3.00 26.94
CA LEU A 71 21.97 3.90 25.97
C LEU A 71 21.18 4.16 24.67
N ALA A 72 19.85 3.98 24.68
CA ALA A 72 19.03 4.13 23.48
C ALA A 72 19.10 5.54 22.86
N LEU A 73 19.01 6.60 23.69
CA LEU A 73 19.02 7.98 23.18
C LEU A 73 20.42 8.40 22.73
N GLU A 74 21.46 7.98 23.44
CA GLU A 74 22.85 8.16 23.05
C GLU A 74 23.11 7.50 21.69
N ARG A 75 22.59 6.29 21.48
CA ARG A 75 22.73 5.58 20.22
C ARG A 75 22.03 6.31 19.07
N LEU A 76 20.79 6.75 19.28
CA LEU A 76 20.04 7.53 18.28
C LEU A 76 20.75 8.86 17.96
N GLN A 77 21.27 9.57 18.97
CA GLN A 77 22.03 10.80 18.77
C GLN A 77 23.31 10.54 17.98
N GLN A 78 24.09 9.52 18.34
CA GLN A 78 25.33 9.17 17.64
C GLN A 78 25.07 8.90 16.16
N ILE A 79 24.03 8.12 15.84
CA ILE A 79 23.64 7.86 14.45
C ILE A 79 23.23 9.16 13.75
N ALA A 80 22.44 10.01 14.41
CA ALA A 80 22.01 11.28 13.83
C ALA A 80 23.19 12.22 13.54
N GLU A 81 24.21 12.24 14.39
CA GLU A 81 25.43 13.03 14.21
C GLU A 81 26.28 12.51 13.06
N ASP A 82 26.59 11.21 13.08
CA ASP A 82 27.51 10.59 12.13
C ASP A 82 26.94 10.62 10.70
N THR A 83 25.63 10.47 10.56
CA THR A 83 24.94 10.48 9.26
C THR A 83 24.42 11.87 8.87
N LYS A 84 24.38 12.83 9.80
CA LYS A 84 23.71 14.12 9.65
C LYS A 84 22.22 13.99 9.26
N ALA A 85 21.58 12.91 9.69
CA ALA A 85 20.17 12.63 9.40
C ALA A 85 19.24 13.70 9.96
N GLY A 86 18.14 13.96 9.24
CA GLY A 86 17.07 14.83 9.70
C GLY A 86 16.19 14.15 10.75
N LEU A 87 16.06 12.83 10.66
CA LEU A 87 15.29 11.97 11.56
C LEU A 87 16.00 10.62 11.71
N VAL A 88 16.07 10.12 12.94
CA VAL A 88 16.49 8.75 13.24
C VAL A 88 15.37 8.04 13.99
N TYR A 89 15.13 6.79 13.63
CA TYR A 89 14.12 5.91 14.22
C TYR A 89 14.67 4.48 14.28
N ALA A 90 14.00 3.61 15.03
CA ALA A 90 14.55 2.30 15.39
C ALA A 90 13.48 1.22 15.51
N ASP A 91 13.93 -0.03 15.42
CA ASP A 91 13.13 -1.18 15.81
C ASP A 91 12.76 -1.12 17.29
N HIS A 92 11.70 -1.84 17.64
CA HIS A 92 11.23 -1.91 19.01
C HIS A 92 10.69 -3.30 19.34
N TYR A 93 10.53 -3.53 20.62
CA TYR A 93 9.73 -4.65 21.10
C TYR A 93 8.33 -4.19 21.44
N GLN A 94 7.37 -5.10 21.34
CA GLN A 94 6.03 -4.95 21.92
C GLN A 94 5.87 -5.95 23.05
N LEU A 95 5.58 -5.44 24.25
CA LEU A 95 5.24 -6.25 25.40
C LEU A 95 3.72 -6.43 25.45
N LYS A 96 3.25 -7.66 25.21
CA LYS A 96 1.84 -8.05 25.21
C LYS A 96 1.65 -9.33 26.04
N ASP A 97 0.74 -9.29 27.01
CA ASP A 97 0.45 -10.43 27.91
C ASP A 97 1.74 -11.06 28.49
N ASP A 98 2.64 -10.21 29.01
CA ASP A 98 3.97 -10.56 29.54
C ASP A 98 4.94 -11.21 28.55
N LYS A 99 4.62 -11.22 27.26
CA LYS A 99 5.49 -11.68 26.18
C LYS A 99 6.07 -10.51 25.41
N CYS A 100 7.38 -10.49 25.32
CA CYS A 100 8.12 -9.55 24.50
C CYS A 100 8.20 -10.10 23.07
N VAL A 101 7.65 -9.37 22.10
CA VAL A 101 7.65 -9.74 20.67
C VAL A 101 8.44 -8.70 19.89
N ASN A 102 9.23 -9.15 18.91
CA ASN A 102 9.94 -8.27 18.00
C ASN A 102 8.94 -7.50 17.12
N ALA A 103 9.09 -6.18 17.06
CA ALA A 103 8.33 -5.32 16.16
C ALA A 103 9.30 -4.47 15.32
N PRO A 104 10.01 -5.10 14.36
CA PRO A 104 10.90 -4.36 13.48
C PRO A 104 10.11 -3.39 12.59
N VAL A 105 10.78 -2.34 12.11
CA VAL A 105 10.30 -1.43 11.08
C VAL A 105 11.15 -1.60 9.82
N ILE A 106 11.00 -0.72 8.82
CA ILE A 106 11.69 -0.83 7.53
C ILE A 106 12.44 0.44 7.18
N ASP A 107 13.46 0.29 6.33
CA ASP A 107 14.24 1.43 5.82
C ASP A 107 13.38 2.39 4.99
N TYR A 108 13.70 3.68 5.11
CA TYR A 108 13.06 4.74 4.36
C TYR A 108 13.64 4.83 2.95
N GLN A 109 12.78 4.93 1.94
CA GLN A 109 13.15 5.08 0.55
C GLN A 109 12.50 6.32 -0.06
N GLN A 110 12.98 6.79 -1.22
CA GLN A 110 12.32 7.89 -1.94
C GLN A 110 10.85 7.57 -2.25
N GLY A 111 10.55 6.30 -2.55
CA GLY A 111 9.20 5.81 -2.77
C GLY A 111 8.41 5.46 -1.51
N SER A 112 8.97 5.61 -0.31
CA SER A 112 8.21 5.52 0.94
C SER A 112 7.33 6.76 1.06
N LEU A 113 6.29 6.84 0.24
CA LEU A 113 5.33 7.95 0.14
C LEU A 113 3.96 7.58 0.73
N ARG A 114 3.86 6.39 1.31
CA ARG A 114 2.65 5.96 2.02
C ARG A 114 2.48 6.74 3.32
N ASP A 115 1.25 7.20 3.55
CA ASP A 115 0.84 7.96 4.73
C ASP A 115 0.68 7.08 5.98
N ASP A 116 0.70 5.76 5.80
CA ASP A 116 0.73 4.76 6.86
C ASP A 116 2.13 4.21 7.17
N PHE A 117 3.22 4.84 6.67
CA PHE A 117 4.60 4.41 6.98
C PHE A 117 4.86 4.35 8.49
N ASP A 118 5.33 3.20 8.95
CA ASP A 118 5.59 2.95 10.37
C ASP A 118 7.06 3.22 10.69
N PHE A 119 7.28 4.25 11.50
CA PHE A 119 8.60 4.60 12.05
C PHE A 119 8.78 4.07 13.48
N GLY A 120 7.78 3.39 14.04
CA GLY A 120 7.65 3.18 15.47
C GLY A 120 7.17 4.44 16.21
N SER A 121 7.16 4.40 17.55
CA SER A 121 6.66 5.52 18.37
C SER A 121 7.70 6.53 18.82
N VAL A 122 8.98 6.26 18.65
CA VAL A 122 10.09 7.13 19.10
C VAL A 122 10.80 7.72 17.89
N LEU A 123 10.65 9.03 17.68
CA LEU A 123 11.23 9.76 16.54
C LEU A 123 12.22 10.82 17.01
N LEU A 124 13.52 10.67 16.69
CA LEU A 124 14.55 11.66 17.03
C LEU A 124 14.85 12.56 15.84
N PHE A 125 14.38 13.81 15.88
CA PHE A 125 14.64 14.82 14.86
C PHE A 125 15.88 15.66 15.20
N ASN A 126 16.67 15.97 14.18
CA ASN A 126 17.60 17.09 14.28
C ASN A 126 16.81 18.41 14.34
N SER A 127 17.00 19.21 15.40
CA SER A 127 16.18 20.40 15.64
C SER A 127 16.27 21.44 14.53
N LYS A 128 17.43 21.57 13.87
CA LYS A 128 17.60 22.49 12.74
C LYS A 128 16.82 22.01 11.52
N ALA A 129 16.93 20.72 11.21
CA ALA A 129 16.20 20.11 10.10
C ALA A 129 14.67 20.15 10.32
N LEU A 130 14.22 19.91 11.55
CA LEU A 130 12.82 20.04 11.97
C LEU A 130 12.30 21.46 11.71
N LYS A 131 12.97 22.48 12.25
CA LYS A 131 12.58 23.89 12.10
C LYS A 131 12.55 24.33 10.64
N GLU A 132 13.59 23.99 9.89
CA GLU A 132 13.66 24.32 8.46
C GLU A 132 12.54 23.64 7.66
N SER A 133 12.26 22.36 7.94
CA SER A 133 11.19 21.62 7.25
C SER A 133 9.82 22.17 7.60
N CYS A 134 9.60 22.53 8.87
CA CYS A 134 8.37 23.17 9.33
C CYS A 134 8.13 24.53 8.63
N GLN A 135 9.18 25.34 8.42
CA GLN A 135 9.08 26.62 7.69
C GLN A 135 8.74 26.43 6.21
N ARG A 136 8.99 25.25 5.64
CA ARG A 136 8.69 24.90 4.24
C ARG A 136 7.31 24.27 4.05
N MET A 137 6.57 24.01 5.13
CA MET A 137 5.18 23.58 5.04
C MET A 137 4.32 24.72 4.48
N LYS A 138 3.62 24.47 3.38
CA LYS A 138 2.87 25.51 2.64
C LYS A 138 1.40 25.60 3.04
N ASN A 139 0.85 24.51 3.55
CA ASN A 139 -0.56 24.38 3.87
C ASN A 139 -0.74 24.17 5.38
N SER A 140 -1.91 24.59 5.88
CA SER A 140 -2.34 24.28 7.23
C SER A 140 -3.26 23.07 7.19
N TYR A 141 -2.91 22.04 7.96
CA TYR A 141 -3.56 20.73 8.01
C TYR A 141 -4.10 20.47 9.42
N GLN A 142 -5.19 19.72 9.51
CA GLN A 142 -5.74 19.20 10.77
C GLN A 142 -5.38 17.73 11.04
N HIS A 143 -5.01 17.01 9.98
CA HIS A 143 -4.80 15.57 9.96
C HIS A 143 -3.49 15.14 9.27
N ALA A 144 -2.91 15.97 8.40
CA ALA A 144 -1.72 15.59 7.61
C ALA A 144 -0.41 16.26 8.04
N ALA A 145 -0.37 17.03 9.14
CA ALA A 145 0.81 17.85 9.46
C ALA A 145 2.10 17.05 9.70
N LEU A 146 2.05 15.98 10.49
CA LEU A 146 3.22 15.10 10.71
C LEU A 146 3.67 14.42 9.40
N TYR A 147 2.72 14.08 8.52
CA TYR A 147 3.01 13.50 7.22
C TYR A 147 3.67 14.50 6.27
N ASP A 148 3.14 15.72 6.15
CA ASP A 148 3.75 16.81 5.37
C ASP A 148 5.14 17.17 5.93
N LEU A 149 5.30 17.28 7.25
CA LEU A 149 6.60 17.54 7.88
C LEU A 149 7.65 16.50 7.45
N ARG A 150 7.33 15.20 7.55
CA ARG A 150 8.19 14.11 7.11
C ARG A 150 8.52 14.24 5.62
N LEU A 151 7.53 14.53 4.77
CA LEU A 151 7.75 14.72 3.34
C LEU A 151 8.70 15.91 3.08
N LYS A 152 8.53 17.05 3.76
CA LYS A 152 9.44 18.20 3.66
C LYS A 152 10.84 17.88 4.16
N LEU A 153 10.97 17.09 5.20
CA LEU A 153 12.25 16.64 5.75
C LEU A 153 13.00 15.77 4.73
N SER A 154 12.32 14.78 4.16
CA SER A 154 12.91 13.83 3.19
C SER A 154 13.42 14.45 1.89
N GLN A 155 13.03 15.69 1.59
CA GLN A 155 13.52 16.41 0.40
C GLN A 155 14.96 16.94 0.57
N ARG A 156 15.47 17.04 1.80
CA ARG A 156 16.77 17.66 2.10
C ARG A 156 17.66 16.85 3.04
N TYR A 157 17.06 15.92 3.78
CA TYR A 157 17.72 15.16 4.81
C TYR A 157 17.40 13.68 4.70
N ASP A 158 18.37 12.85 5.06
CA ASP A 158 18.15 11.41 5.19
C ASP A 158 17.29 11.11 6.43
N LEU A 159 16.43 10.11 6.29
CA LEU A 159 15.63 9.52 7.36
C LEU A 159 16.22 8.14 7.65
N VAL A 160 16.99 8.03 8.74
CA VAL A 160 17.84 6.87 8.99
C VAL A 160 17.19 5.91 9.95
N HIS A 161 17.11 4.65 9.52
CA HIS A 161 16.69 3.54 10.35
C HIS A 161 17.90 2.95 11.08
N ALA A 162 17.85 2.86 12.41
CA ALA A 162 18.92 2.28 13.21
C ALA A 162 19.00 0.75 13.09
N ASN A 163 17.87 0.07 12.79
CA ASN A 163 17.78 -1.39 12.72
C ASN A 163 18.29 -2.09 14.00
N GLU A 164 18.02 -1.46 15.14
CA GLU A 164 18.40 -1.89 16.48
C GLU A 164 17.16 -1.75 17.38
N TYR A 165 16.96 -2.70 18.30
CA TYR A 165 15.81 -2.69 19.20
C TYR A 165 16.06 -1.81 20.42
N LEU A 166 15.72 -0.53 20.30
CA LEU A 166 16.14 0.51 21.26
C LEU A 166 15.09 0.85 22.34
N TYR A 167 13.88 0.33 22.22
CA TYR A 167 12.83 0.52 23.23
C TYR A 167 11.78 -0.60 23.17
N THR A 168 10.97 -0.66 24.22
CA THR A 168 9.82 -1.55 24.32
C THR A 168 8.55 -0.73 24.50
N GLU A 169 7.55 -0.92 23.63
CA GLU A 169 6.18 -0.44 23.85
C GLU A 169 5.41 -1.42 24.75
N ILE A 170 4.66 -0.90 25.73
CA ILE A 170 3.93 -1.71 26.70
C ILE A 170 2.44 -1.66 26.36
N GLU A 171 1.94 -2.66 25.66
CA GLU A 171 0.55 -2.69 25.18
C GLU A 171 -0.41 -3.01 26.35
N GLU A 172 -0.99 -1.98 26.95
CA GLU A 172 -2.00 -2.13 28.02
C GLU A 172 -3.42 -2.38 27.46
N ASP A 173 -3.64 -2.20 26.15
CA ASP A 173 -4.95 -2.29 25.50
C ASP A 173 -5.21 -3.68 24.91
N LYS A 174 -6.24 -4.37 25.42
CA LYS A 174 -6.63 -5.72 24.99
C LYS A 174 -7.56 -5.74 23.77
N ARG A 175 -7.83 -4.60 23.15
CA ARG A 175 -8.66 -4.52 21.93
C ARG A 175 -7.96 -5.21 20.75
N LYS A 176 -8.73 -5.97 19.97
CA LYS A 176 -8.21 -6.75 18.83
C LYS A 176 -7.75 -5.79 17.70
N SER A 177 -6.56 -6.02 17.16
CA SER A 177 -5.92 -5.23 16.09
C SER A 177 -6.60 -5.34 14.72
N GLY A 178 -7.57 -6.24 14.56
CA GLY A 178 -8.17 -6.62 13.27
C GLY A 178 -9.05 -5.57 12.59
N GLU A 179 -9.33 -4.42 13.21
CA GLU A 179 -10.18 -3.37 12.62
C GLU A 179 -9.41 -2.36 11.75
N LYS A 180 -8.07 -2.32 11.80
CA LYS A 180 -7.26 -1.24 11.20
C LYS A 180 -6.92 -1.39 9.71
N GLN A 181 -7.18 -2.55 9.10
CA GLN A 181 -6.70 -2.82 7.74
C GLN A 181 -7.46 -2.03 6.66
N PHE A 182 -8.59 -1.39 7.01
CA PHE A 182 -9.45 -0.67 6.07
C PHE A 182 -9.82 0.75 6.51
N ASP A 183 -9.12 1.32 7.49
CA ASP A 183 -9.41 2.68 8.00
C ASP A 183 -9.32 3.76 6.91
N TYR A 184 -8.59 3.51 5.81
CA TYR A 184 -8.52 4.45 4.68
C TYR A 184 -9.79 4.51 3.82
N VAL A 185 -10.70 3.53 3.95
CA VAL A 185 -11.97 3.44 3.19
C VAL A 185 -13.17 3.96 4.03
N ASP A 186 -12.95 4.30 5.30
CA ASP A 186 -14.01 4.82 6.16
C ASP A 186 -14.45 6.23 5.71
N PRO A 187 -15.74 6.46 5.38
CA PRO A 187 -16.28 7.78 5.05
C PRO A 187 -15.99 8.84 6.12
N ARG A 188 -15.80 8.43 7.38
CA ARG A 188 -15.43 9.30 8.51
C ARG A 188 -14.00 9.85 8.42
N ASN A 189 -13.19 9.35 7.49
CA ASN A 189 -11.81 9.78 7.23
C ASN A 189 -11.65 10.58 5.93
N GLN A 190 -12.73 11.00 5.27
CA GLN A 190 -12.64 11.66 3.95
C GLN A 190 -11.77 12.94 3.98
N ASP A 191 -11.90 13.77 5.02
CA ASP A 191 -11.11 15.00 5.14
C ASP A 191 -9.63 14.69 5.41
N ARG A 192 -9.34 13.68 6.23
CA ARG A 192 -7.98 13.15 6.39
C ARG A 192 -7.41 12.68 5.06
N GLN A 193 -8.16 11.91 4.25
CA GLN A 193 -7.71 11.44 2.95
C GLN A 193 -7.36 12.58 2.00
N LYS A 194 -8.21 13.62 1.93
CA LYS A 194 -7.96 14.81 1.12
C LYS A 194 -6.68 15.55 1.55
N GLU A 195 -6.47 15.69 2.85
CA GLU A 195 -5.26 16.34 3.36
C GLU A 195 -3.99 15.53 3.07
N MET A 196 -4.02 14.21 3.25
CA MET A 196 -2.89 13.33 2.94
C MET A 196 -2.56 13.33 1.44
N GLU A 197 -3.59 13.29 0.58
CA GLU A 197 -3.43 13.43 -0.86
C GLU A 197 -2.82 14.80 -1.22
N SER A 198 -3.30 15.88 -0.60
CA SER A 198 -2.78 17.23 -0.82
C SER A 198 -1.30 17.34 -0.45
N ALA A 199 -0.90 16.84 0.73
CA ALA A 199 0.50 16.84 1.18
C ALA A 199 1.41 16.04 0.24
N CYS A 200 0.98 14.82 -0.16
CA CYS A 200 1.73 13.99 -1.09
C CYS A 200 1.86 14.66 -2.47
N THR A 201 0.79 15.27 -2.96
CA THR A 201 0.75 15.94 -4.27
C THR A 201 1.70 17.13 -4.29
N GLU A 202 1.72 17.94 -3.23
CA GLU A 202 2.63 19.07 -3.11
C GLU A 202 4.08 18.61 -3.06
N HIS A 203 4.38 17.56 -2.28
CA HIS A 203 5.71 16.96 -2.27
C HIS A 203 6.15 16.50 -3.66
N LEU A 204 5.29 15.77 -4.39
CA LEU A 204 5.58 15.30 -5.75
C LEU A 204 5.86 16.47 -6.71
N LYS A 205 5.14 17.59 -6.58
CA LYS A 205 5.42 18.79 -7.40
C LYS A 205 6.80 19.36 -7.12
N GLU A 206 7.18 19.45 -5.85
CA GLU A 206 8.47 20.02 -5.44
C GLU A 206 9.67 19.17 -5.85
N ILE A 207 9.52 17.84 -5.86
CA ILE A 207 10.60 16.94 -6.27
C ILE A 207 10.58 16.59 -7.76
N GLY A 208 9.62 17.12 -8.52
CA GLY A 208 9.48 16.85 -9.96
C GLY A 208 8.87 15.49 -10.30
N GLY A 209 8.21 14.81 -9.35
CA GLY A 209 7.51 13.53 -9.57
C GLY A 209 6.03 13.65 -9.93
N TYR A 210 5.46 14.86 -9.94
CA TYR A 210 4.04 15.10 -10.22
C TYR A 210 3.71 15.01 -11.70
N LEU A 211 2.69 14.23 -12.06
CA LEU A 211 2.19 14.16 -13.43
C LEU A 211 0.90 15.02 -13.58
N LYS A 212 0.82 15.87 -14.62
CA LYS A 212 -0.38 16.67 -15.02
C LYS A 212 -1.41 15.87 -15.84
N PRO A 213 -2.73 15.87 -15.52
CA PRO A 213 -3.73 14.91 -16.01
C PRO A 213 -3.91 14.95 -17.53
N SER A 214 -2.96 14.32 -18.21
CA SER A 214 -2.77 14.27 -19.65
C SER A 214 -2.30 12.86 -19.94
N PHE A 215 -3.01 12.22 -20.86
CA PHE A 215 -2.90 10.80 -21.13
C PHE A 215 -2.73 10.59 -22.64
N LYS A 216 -1.95 9.58 -23.00
CA LYS A 216 -1.94 9.06 -24.36
C LYS A 216 -3.27 8.37 -24.63
N THR A 217 -3.82 8.60 -25.82
CA THR A 217 -4.99 7.86 -26.30
C THR A 217 -4.63 6.40 -26.53
N VAL A 218 -5.55 5.50 -26.22
CA VAL A 218 -5.44 4.08 -26.56
C VAL A 218 -6.27 3.83 -27.80
N ASP A 219 -5.65 3.26 -28.83
CA ASP A 219 -6.35 2.88 -30.05
C ASP A 219 -6.56 1.36 -30.08
N PHE A 220 -7.82 0.94 -30.02
CA PHE A 220 -8.22 -0.47 -30.07
C PHE A 220 -8.37 -1.00 -31.50
N VAL A 221 -8.00 -0.24 -32.53
CA VAL A 221 -8.11 -0.60 -33.96
C VAL A 221 -7.02 -1.59 -34.42
N HIS A 222 -6.23 -2.17 -33.50
CA HIS A 222 -5.10 -3.05 -33.83
C HIS A 222 -5.32 -4.51 -33.41
N ASP A 223 -4.73 -5.41 -34.21
CA ASP A 223 -4.66 -6.88 -34.10
C ASP A 223 -5.97 -7.66 -34.18
N ALA A 224 -5.98 -8.68 -35.06
CA ALA A 224 -7.05 -9.66 -35.14
C ALA A 224 -6.93 -10.64 -33.96
N PHE A 225 -7.56 -10.29 -32.83
CA PHE A 225 -7.73 -11.22 -31.72
C PHE A 225 -8.91 -12.17 -32.00
N GLU A 226 -8.72 -13.47 -31.76
CA GLU A 226 -9.81 -14.46 -31.83
C GLU A 226 -10.87 -14.21 -30.73
N PHE A 227 -10.40 -13.80 -29.55
CA PHE A 227 -11.21 -13.51 -28.38
C PHE A 227 -11.15 -12.02 -28.05
N GLU A 228 -12.29 -11.43 -27.73
CA GLU A 228 -12.35 -10.05 -27.28
C GLU A 228 -11.78 -9.92 -25.87
N ALA A 229 -12.06 -10.91 -25.00
CA ALA A 229 -11.54 -10.95 -23.65
C ALA A 229 -11.04 -12.35 -23.25
N SER A 230 -10.03 -12.38 -22.39
CA SER A 230 -9.57 -13.57 -21.70
C SER A 230 -9.57 -13.33 -20.21
N VAL A 231 -10.26 -14.17 -19.45
CA VAL A 231 -10.14 -14.18 -17.99
C VAL A 231 -8.92 -15.00 -17.62
N ILE A 232 -7.95 -14.37 -16.97
CA ILE A 232 -6.70 -15.02 -16.54
C ILE A 232 -6.84 -15.37 -15.06
N ILE A 233 -6.64 -16.65 -14.75
CA ILE A 233 -6.73 -17.21 -13.40
C ILE A 233 -5.40 -17.88 -13.05
N PRO A 234 -4.44 -17.16 -12.45
CA PRO A 234 -3.29 -17.78 -11.80
C PRO A 234 -3.79 -18.64 -10.63
N VAL A 235 -3.33 -19.89 -10.55
CA VAL A 235 -3.76 -20.80 -9.49
C VAL A 235 -2.61 -21.65 -8.97
N LYS A 236 -2.60 -21.87 -7.66
CA LYS A 236 -1.76 -22.87 -6.99
C LYS A 236 -2.44 -23.36 -5.72
N ASN A 237 -2.73 -24.65 -5.66
CA ASN A 237 -3.34 -25.31 -4.51
C ASN A 237 -4.65 -24.62 -4.04
N ARG A 238 -5.69 -24.76 -4.86
CA ARG A 238 -7.02 -24.16 -4.70
C ARG A 238 -8.13 -25.16 -5.05
N GLU A 239 -7.97 -26.43 -4.65
CA GLU A 239 -8.92 -27.50 -4.97
C GLU A 239 -10.37 -27.13 -4.59
N THR A 240 -10.54 -26.46 -3.46
CA THR A 240 -11.85 -26.12 -2.89
C THR A 240 -12.53 -24.91 -3.53
N THR A 241 -11.79 -24.05 -4.25
CA THR A 241 -12.32 -22.78 -4.77
C THR A 241 -12.36 -22.68 -6.29
N ILE A 242 -11.46 -23.38 -6.99
CA ILE A 242 -11.23 -23.18 -8.43
C ILE A 242 -12.46 -23.53 -9.29
N ASP A 243 -13.23 -24.55 -8.94
CA ASP A 243 -14.46 -24.93 -9.66
C ASP A 243 -15.47 -23.77 -9.66
N ALA A 244 -15.69 -23.12 -8.51
CA ALA A 244 -16.59 -21.99 -8.39
C ALA A 244 -16.11 -20.77 -9.19
N ALA A 245 -14.79 -20.49 -9.17
CA ALA A 245 -14.19 -19.41 -9.94
C ALA A 245 -14.43 -19.61 -11.45
N ILE A 246 -14.11 -20.80 -12.00
CA ILE A 246 -14.33 -21.13 -13.41
C ILE A 246 -15.81 -21.03 -13.78
N ARG A 247 -16.72 -21.58 -12.96
CA ARG A 247 -18.17 -21.49 -13.21
C ARG A 247 -18.68 -20.06 -13.26
N SER A 248 -18.17 -19.17 -12.39
CA SER A 248 -18.56 -17.75 -12.40
C SER A 248 -18.23 -17.05 -13.72
N VAL A 249 -17.14 -17.47 -14.38
CA VAL A 249 -16.74 -16.96 -15.70
C VAL A 249 -17.54 -17.62 -16.82
N LEU A 250 -17.77 -18.93 -16.77
CA LEU A 250 -18.55 -19.64 -17.81
C LEU A 250 -20.01 -19.19 -17.85
N ALA A 251 -20.54 -18.64 -16.76
CA ALA A 251 -21.88 -18.07 -16.66
C ALA A 251 -22.00 -16.66 -17.27
N GLN A 252 -20.90 -16.03 -17.70
CA GLN A 252 -20.94 -14.66 -18.23
C GLN A 252 -21.71 -14.59 -19.55
N LYS A 253 -22.62 -13.62 -19.62
CA LYS A 253 -23.36 -13.20 -20.82
C LYS A 253 -22.63 -12.02 -21.44
N ALA A 254 -21.98 -12.28 -22.57
CA ALA A 254 -21.28 -11.28 -23.35
C ALA A 254 -21.71 -11.34 -24.82
N ASN A 255 -21.78 -10.20 -25.49
CA ASN A 255 -22.04 -10.10 -26.93
C ASN A 255 -20.77 -10.31 -27.78
N PHE A 256 -19.67 -10.76 -27.17
CA PHE A 256 -18.39 -11.03 -27.77
C PHE A 256 -17.85 -12.40 -27.35
N LYS A 257 -16.87 -12.92 -28.11
CA LYS A 257 -16.19 -14.17 -27.75
C LYS A 257 -15.21 -13.94 -26.61
N TYR A 258 -15.23 -14.82 -25.62
CA TYR A 258 -14.24 -14.84 -24.53
C TYR A 258 -13.79 -16.26 -24.20
N ASN A 259 -12.67 -16.37 -23.49
CA ASN A 259 -12.17 -17.62 -22.95
C ASN A 259 -11.58 -17.43 -21.54
N ILE A 260 -11.14 -18.54 -20.94
CA ILE A 260 -10.52 -18.62 -19.62
C ILE A 260 -9.13 -19.23 -19.79
N LEU A 261 -8.11 -18.55 -19.30
CA LEU A 261 -6.74 -19.05 -19.23
C LEU A 261 -6.42 -19.35 -17.77
N VAL A 262 -6.47 -20.64 -17.40
CA VAL A 262 -6.13 -21.09 -16.05
C VAL A 262 -4.65 -21.47 -16.03
N ILE A 263 -3.84 -20.67 -15.34
CA ILE A 263 -2.39 -20.86 -15.23
C ILE A 263 -2.10 -21.60 -13.94
N ASP A 264 -2.07 -22.93 -14.01
CA ASP A 264 -1.82 -23.81 -12.87
C ASP A 264 -0.32 -23.94 -12.60
N ASN A 265 0.14 -23.23 -11.56
CA ASN A 265 1.54 -23.16 -11.17
C ASN A 265 1.94 -24.37 -10.30
N HIS A 266 1.80 -25.55 -10.89
CA HIS A 266 2.18 -26.86 -10.33
C HIS A 266 1.42 -27.20 -9.04
N SER A 267 0.09 -27.17 -9.09
CA SER A 267 -0.73 -27.60 -7.96
C SER A 267 -0.55 -29.10 -7.65
N THR A 268 -0.71 -29.46 -6.37
CA THR A 268 -0.51 -30.83 -5.87
C THR A 268 -1.64 -31.31 -4.95
N ASP A 269 -2.74 -30.56 -4.88
CA ASP A 269 -3.82 -30.74 -3.91
C ASP A 269 -5.14 -31.22 -4.55
N GLY A 270 -5.17 -31.58 -5.83
CA GLY A 270 -6.42 -31.90 -6.55
C GLY A 270 -6.92 -30.79 -7.47
N THR A 271 -6.32 -29.60 -7.43
CA THR A 271 -6.70 -28.45 -8.29
C THR A 271 -6.64 -28.79 -9.78
N THR A 272 -5.55 -29.41 -10.24
CA THR A 272 -5.34 -29.80 -11.63
C THR A 272 -6.45 -30.73 -12.12
N GLU A 273 -6.84 -31.69 -11.30
CA GLU A 273 -7.93 -32.65 -11.57
C GLU A 273 -9.28 -31.95 -11.67
N LYS A 274 -9.56 -30.95 -10.83
CA LYS A 274 -10.78 -30.13 -10.91
C LYS A 274 -10.83 -29.34 -12.21
N ILE A 275 -9.73 -28.70 -12.61
CA ILE A 275 -9.67 -27.95 -13.87
C ILE A 275 -9.87 -28.87 -15.08
N ASN A 276 -9.31 -30.08 -15.04
CA ASN A 276 -9.44 -31.07 -16.13
C ASN A 276 -10.87 -31.56 -16.37
N GLN A 277 -11.81 -31.31 -15.46
CA GLN A 277 -13.24 -31.60 -15.68
C GLN A 277 -13.84 -30.71 -16.78
N TYR A 278 -13.21 -29.58 -17.09
CA TYR A 278 -13.66 -28.63 -18.13
C TYR A 278 -12.95 -28.81 -19.47
N LYS A 279 -12.14 -29.86 -19.65
CA LYS A 279 -11.34 -30.08 -20.88
C LYS A 279 -12.15 -30.12 -22.18
N ASP A 280 -13.45 -30.45 -22.08
CA ASP A 280 -14.35 -30.55 -23.22
C ASP A 280 -15.08 -29.22 -23.52
N ASP A 281 -14.91 -28.18 -22.68
CA ASP A 281 -15.36 -26.81 -22.96
C ASP A 281 -14.21 -26.02 -23.61
N GLU A 282 -14.35 -25.70 -24.89
CA GLU A 282 -13.34 -25.04 -25.71
C GLU A 282 -12.91 -23.66 -25.18
N ARG A 283 -13.73 -23.05 -24.31
CA ARG A 283 -13.43 -21.77 -23.65
C ARG A 283 -12.42 -21.93 -22.52
N VAL A 284 -12.22 -23.11 -21.96
CA VAL A 284 -11.31 -23.32 -20.82
C VAL A 284 -9.97 -23.85 -21.31
N VAL A 285 -8.91 -23.04 -21.14
CA VAL A 285 -7.54 -23.42 -21.49
C VAL A 285 -6.77 -23.62 -20.19
N HIS A 286 -6.44 -24.88 -19.91
CA HIS A 286 -5.61 -25.25 -18.77
C HIS A 286 -4.14 -25.24 -19.16
N ILE A 287 -3.32 -24.43 -18.49
CA ILE A 287 -1.90 -24.25 -18.77
C ILE A 287 -1.12 -24.60 -17.51
N VAL A 288 -0.31 -25.67 -17.59
CA VAL A 288 0.72 -25.99 -16.60
C VAL A 288 2.06 -25.56 -17.17
N PRO A 289 2.71 -24.51 -16.64
CA PRO A 289 3.99 -24.04 -17.15
C PRO A 289 5.10 -25.09 -17.05
N GLU A 290 5.98 -25.19 -18.04
CA GLU A 290 7.16 -26.07 -17.94
C GLU A 290 8.16 -25.61 -16.87
N ARG A 291 8.21 -24.30 -16.61
CA ARG A 291 9.09 -23.65 -15.62
C ARG A 291 8.45 -23.59 -14.23
N ASN A 292 9.29 -23.54 -13.19
CA ASN A 292 8.88 -23.64 -11.78
C ASN A 292 9.26 -22.41 -10.92
N ASP A 293 9.72 -21.33 -11.56
CA ASP A 293 10.22 -20.11 -10.92
C ASP A 293 9.22 -18.93 -10.98
N LEU A 294 7.95 -19.21 -11.25
CA LEU A 294 6.92 -18.19 -11.43
C LEU A 294 6.25 -17.80 -10.11
N GLY A 295 6.26 -16.51 -9.82
CA GLY A 295 5.28 -15.88 -8.95
C GLY A 295 3.98 -15.54 -9.70
N ILE A 296 3.05 -14.87 -9.04
CA ILE A 296 1.76 -14.47 -9.62
C ILE A 296 1.96 -13.62 -10.88
N GLY A 297 2.87 -12.64 -10.85
CA GLY A 297 3.17 -11.82 -12.02
C GLY A 297 3.80 -12.61 -13.18
N GLY A 298 4.55 -13.67 -12.86
CA GLY A 298 5.04 -14.62 -13.85
C GLY A 298 3.91 -15.39 -14.54
N CYS A 299 2.92 -15.86 -13.77
CA CYS A 299 1.71 -16.49 -14.32
C CYS A 299 0.90 -15.52 -15.18
N TRP A 300 0.76 -14.26 -14.76
CA TRP A 300 0.15 -13.22 -15.58
C TRP A 300 0.88 -13.00 -16.90
N ASN A 301 2.21 -12.95 -16.88
CA ASN A 301 3.01 -12.83 -18.10
C ASN A 301 2.79 -14.01 -19.05
N LEU A 302 2.71 -15.25 -18.55
CA LEU A 302 2.35 -16.40 -19.38
C LEU A 302 0.95 -16.27 -19.97
N GLY A 303 -0.02 -15.86 -19.17
CA GLY A 303 -1.40 -15.67 -19.61
C GLY A 303 -1.50 -14.61 -20.72
N ILE A 304 -0.96 -13.41 -20.52
CA ILE A 304 -1.07 -12.33 -21.51
C ILE A 304 -0.29 -12.64 -22.80
N HIS A 305 0.81 -13.39 -22.73
CA HIS A 305 1.60 -13.78 -23.91
C HIS A 305 1.07 -15.05 -24.59
N HIS A 306 0.09 -15.73 -24.00
CA HIS A 306 -0.49 -16.93 -24.61
C HIS A 306 -1.20 -16.58 -25.95
N PRO A 307 -1.09 -17.40 -27.00
CA PRO A 307 -1.70 -17.12 -28.30
C PRO A 307 -3.22 -16.95 -28.26
N LYS A 308 -3.89 -17.63 -27.32
CA LYS A 308 -5.34 -17.52 -27.11
C LYS A 308 -5.75 -16.32 -26.22
N CYS A 309 -4.81 -15.52 -25.74
CA CYS A 309 -5.16 -14.33 -24.95
C CYS A 309 -5.84 -13.29 -25.84
N GLY A 310 -7.02 -12.86 -25.44
CA GLY A 310 -7.85 -11.90 -26.13
C GLY A 310 -7.35 -10.47 -26.03
N LYS A 311 -8.08 -9.55 -26.67
CA LYS A 311 -7.76 -8.12 -26.72
C LYS A 311 -7.68 -7.50 -25.32
N PHE A 312 -8.55 -7.94 -24.41
CA PHE A 312 -8.54 -7.55 -23.00
C PHE A 312 -8.24 -8.74 -22.09
N ALA A 313 -7.23 -8.60 -21.24
CA ALA A 313 -6.90 -9.57 -20.20
C ALA A 313 -7.57 -9.13 -18.89
N VAL A 314 -8.43 -9.98 -18.32
CA VAL A 314 -9.28 -9.66 -17.15
C VAL A 314 -8.91 -10.57 -15.99
N GLN A 315 -8.73 -9.99 -14.81
CA GLN A 315 -8.38 -10.73 -13.60
C GLN A 315 -9.58 -11.49 -13.03
N LEU A 316 -9.34 -12.74 -12.66
CA LEU A 316 -10.07 -13.40 -11.58
C LEU A 316 -9.08 -14.20 -10.72
N ASP A 317 -9.02 -13.90 -9.41
CA ASP A 317 -8.23 -14.71 -8.49
C ASP A 317 -8.94 -16.06 -8.28
N SER A 318 -8.15 -17.14 -8.22
CA SER A 318 -8.62 -18.54 -8.18
C SER A 318 -9.52 -18.91 -6.99
N ASP A 319 -9.69 -17.99 -6.06
CA ASP A 319 -10.48 -18.10 -4.87
C ASP A 319 -11.61 -17.08 -4.76
N ASP A 320 -11.79 -16.24 -5.74
CA ASP A 320 -12.83 -15.22 -5.79
C ASP A 320 -13.87 -15.54 -6.87
N LEU A 321 -14.90 -14.68 -6.99
CA LEU A 321 -16.00 -14.85 -7.94
C LEU A 321 -16.35 -13.52 -8.59
N TYR A 322 -16.86 -13.55 -9.82
CA TYR A 322 -17.59 -12.41 -10.35
C TYR A 322 -18.95 -12.25 -9.67
N GLN A 323 -19.38 -10.99 -9.52
CA GLN A 323 -20.60 -10.62 -8.82
C GLN A 323 -21.85 -11.19 -9.49
N ASP A 324 -21.91 -11.13 -10.82
CA ASP A 324 -23.03 -11.59 -11.62
C ASP A 324 -22.61 -11.98 -13.04
N GLU A 325 -23.57 -12.43 -13.85
CA GLU A 325 -23.38 -12.85 -15.24
C GLU A 325 -23.05 -11.71 -16.23
N ASN A 326 -23.08 -10.44 -15.82
CA ASN A 326 -22.83 -9.29 -16.69
C ASN A 326 -21.47 -8.63 -16.44
N THR A 327 -20.73 -9.07 -15.42
CA THR A 327 -19.46 -8.48 -14.99
C THR A 327 -18.46 -8.31 -16.13
N LEU A 328 -18.24 -9.35 -16.95
CA LEU A 328 -17.28 -9.30 -18.05
C LEU A 328 -17.71 -8.33 -19.16
N GLN A 329 -19.00 -8.26 -19.47
CA GLN A 329 -19.55 -7.29 -20.41
C GLN A 329 -19.31 -5.86 -19.92
N THR A 330 -19.57 -5.59 -18.64
CA THR A 330 -19.36 -4.27 -18.03
C THR A 330 -17.90 -3.84 -18.09
N ILE A 331 -16.96 -4.76 -17.82
CA ILE A 331 -15.52 -4.48 -17.89
C ILE A 331 -15.10 -4.11 -19.32
N VAL A 332 -15.52 -4.88 -20.33
CA VAL A 332 -15.16 -4.62 -21.72
C VAL A 332 -15.80 -3.33 -22.23
N ASN A 333 -17.06 -3.05 -21.88
CA ASN A 333 -17.71 -1.78 -22.23
C ASN A 333 -16.92 -0.58 -21.69
N ALA A 334 -16.42 -0.65 -20.45
CA ALA A 334 -15.65 0.44 -19.86
C ALA A 334 -14.35 0.75 -20.61
N PHE A 335 -13.68 -0.24 -21.21
CA PHE A 335 -12.54 0.03 -22.10
C PHE A 335 -12.94 0.92 -23.27
N TYR A 336 -14.02 0.54 -23.97
CA TYR A 336 -14.51 1.26 -25.13
C TYR A 336 -15.08 2.64 -24.79
N GLU A 337 -15.82 2.77 -23.70
CA GLU A 337 -16.43 4.04 -23.28
C GLU A 337 -15.40 5.03 -22.73
N GLN A 338 -14.43 4.54 -21.96
CA GLN A 338 -13.45 5.39 -21.27
C GLN A 338 -12.12 5.50 -22.03
N GLN A 339 -11.92 4.75 -23.11
CA GLN A 339 -10.72 4.76 -23.96
C GLN A 339 -9.41 4.67 -23.14
N CYS A 340 -9.34 3.66 -22.27
CA CYS A 340 -8.28 3.51 -21.26
C CYS A 340 -7.42 2.26 -21.50
N ALA A 341 -6.23 2.21 -20.89
CA ALA A 341 -5.30 1.07 -21.03
C ALA A 341 -5.51 -0.01 -19.96
N MET A 342 -6.16 0.37 -18.86
CA MET A 342 -6.47 -0.50 -17.73
C MET A 342 -7.81 -0.06 -17.15
N VAL A 343 -8.62 -1.03 -16.70
CA VAL A 343 -9.86 -0.79 -15.97
C VAL A 343 -9.73 -1.40 -14.59
N ILE A 344 -10.27 -0.72 -13.59
CA ILE A 344 -10.36 -1.24 -12.23
C ILE A 344 -11.78 -1.07 -11.71
N GLY A 345 -12.36 -2.15 -11.21
CA GLY A 345 -13.69 -2.14 -10.63
C GLY A 345 -13.72 -1.90 -9.11
N SER A 346 -14.92 -2.08 -8.57
CA SER A 346 -15.19 -2.22 -7.15
C SER A 346 -15.41 -3.69 -6.80
N TYR A 347 -15.12 -4.04 -5.56
CA TYR A 347 -15.34 -5.39 -5.04
C TYR A 347 -16.01 -5.37 -3.68
N ARG A 348 -16.62 -6.49 -3.32
CA ARG A 348 -17.24 -6.71 -2.01
C ARG A 348 -16.49 -7.81 -1.28
N MET A 349 -16.16 -7.55 -0.03
CA MET A 349 -15.58 -8.54 0.87
C MET A 349 -16.68 -9.50 1.34
N THR A 350 -16.48 -10.80 1.17
CA THR A 350 -17.43 -11.81 1.63
C THR A 350 -16.76 -12.99 2.32
N ASP A 351 -17.52 -13.73 3.12
CA ASP A 351 -17.13 -15.08 3.53
C ASP A 351 -17.38 -16.09 2.38
N PHE A 352 -17.20 -17.38 2.67
CA PHE A 352 -17.41 -18.45 1.70
C PHE A 352 -18.88 -18.68 1.35
N ASP A 353 -19.79 -18.29 2.26
CA ASP A 353 -21.25 -18.35 2.07
C ASP A 353 -21.80 -17.07 1.40
N LEU A 354 -20.89 -16.18 0.96
CA LEU A 354 -21.18 -14.89 0.30
C LEU A 354 -21.82 -13.84 1.21
N ASN A 355 -21.77 -14.01 2.53
CA ASN A 355 -22.17 -12.95 3.45
C ASN A 355 -21.14 -11.83 3.43
N THR A 356 -21.61 -10.59 3.46
CA THR A 356 -20.72 -9.42 3.42
C THR A 356 -19.91 -9.30 4.71
N LEU A 357 -18.59 -9.18 4.58
CA LEU A 357 -17.67 -8.92 5.69
C LEU A 357 -17.32 -7.42 5.75
N PRO A 358 -17.06 -6.85 6.94
CA PRO A 358 -16.51 -5.50 7.05
C PRO A 358 -15.20 -5.35 6.24
N PRO A 359 -14.95 -4.21 5.57
CA PRO A 359 -15.73 -2.97 5.55
C PRO A 359 -16.91 -2.97 4.56
N GLY A 360 -17.16 -4.09 3.86
CA GLY A 360 -18.21 -4.22 2.86
C GLY A 360 -17.69 -4.00 1.44
N VAL A 361 -18.12 -2.90 0.80
CA VAL A 361 -17.75 -2.55 -0.57
C VAL A 361 -16.50 -1.67 -0.56
N ILE A 362 -15.55 -1.98 -1.45
CA ILE A 362 -14.33 -1.22 -1.66
C ILE A 362 -14.33 -0.74 -3.11
N ASP A 363 -14.44 0.57 -3.31
CA ASP A 363 -14.69 1.19 -4.62
C ASP A 363 -13.61 2.20 -5.07
N HIS A 364 -12.61 2.45 -4.22
CA HIS A 364 -11.45 3.31 -4.47
C HIS A 364 -11.80 4.67 -5.10
N ARG A 365 -12.84 5.35 -4.58
CA ARG A 365 -13.26 6.69 -5.05
C ARG A 365 -12.18 7.76 -4.95
N GLU A 366 -11.12 7.52 -4.20
CA GLU A 366 -9.92 8.36 -4.18
C GLU A 366 -9.15 8.38 -5.51
N TRP A 367 -9.53 7.54 -6.48
CA TRP A 367 -8.96 7.52 -7.82
C TRP A 367 -9.72 8.43 -8.80
N THR A 368 -9.21 9.64 -9.01
CA THR A 368 -9.79 10.62 -9.94
C THR A 368 -8.96 10.76 -11.22
N PRO A 369 -9.55 11.14 -12.37
CA PRO A 369 -8.79 11.51 -13.57
C PRO A 369 -7.77 12.64 -13.31
N GLU A 370 -8.09 13.55 -12.41
CA GLU A 370 -7.28 14.73 -12.11
C GLU A 370 -5.98 14.40 -11.36
N ASN A 371 -6.03 13.50 -10.37
CA ASN A 371 -4.89 13.26 -9.48
C ASN A 371 -4.68 11.79 -9.07
N GLY A 372 -5.54 10.87 -9.52
CA GLY A 372 -5.51 9.45 -9.13
C GLY A 372 -4.14 8.80 -9.30
N ARG A 373 -3.43 9.04 -10.41
CA ARG A 373 -2.07 8.50 -10.63
C ARG A 373 -0.97 9.07 -9.74
N ASN A 374 -1.18 10.24 -9.14
CA ASN A 374 -0.27 10.78 -8.14
C ASN A 374 -0.63 10.21 -6.76
N ASN A 375 -1.93 10.17 -6.44
CA ASN A 375 -2.46 9.53 -5.24
C ASN A 375 -2.10 8.04 -5.18
N ALA A 376 -1.93 7.39 -6.33
CA ALA A 376 -1.44 6.02 -6.49
C ALA A 376 -0.16 5.75 -5.71
N LEU A 377 0.77 6.70 -5.66
CA LEU A 377 2.05 6.57 -4.97
C LEU A 377 1.90 6.60 -3.44
N ARG A 378 0.79 7.14 -2.93
CA ARG A 378 0.48 7.20 -1.49
C ARG A 378 -0.21 5.93 -1.00
N ILE A 379 -1.12 5.36 -1.79
CA ILE A 379 -1.96 4.24 -1.37
C ILE A 379 -1.32 2.86 -1.67
N ASN A 380 -1.72 1.82 -0.95
CA ASN A 380 -1.13 0.47 -1.03
C ASN A 380 -1.75 -0.48 -2.07
N GLY A 381 -2.79 -0.05 -2.78
CA GLY A 381 -3.43 -0.84 -3.83
C GLY A 381 -4.35 0.00 -4.69
N LEU A 382 -4.62 -0.45 -5.90
CA LEU A 382 -5.45 0.26 -6.87
C LEU A 382 -6.90 -0.26 -6.93
N GLY A 383 -7.14 -1.44 -6.34
CA GLY A 383 -8.42 -2.15 -6.35
C GLY A 383 -8.44 -3.40 -7.22
N ALA A 384 -9.60 -4.04 -7.24
CA ALA A 384 -9.92 -5.25 -8.01
C ALA A 384 -11.41 -5.22 -8.43
N PRO A 385 -11.81 -5.95 -9.49
CA PRO A 385 -10.96 -6.68 -10.42
C PRO A 385 -10.21 -5.69 -11.32
N ARG A 386 -9.06 -6.15 -11.83
CA ARG A 386 -8.25 -5.39 -12.78
C ARG A 386 -8.34 -6.00 -14.15
N ALA A 387 -8.42 -5.17 -15.17
CA ALA A 387 -8.34 -5.60 -16.55
C ALA A 387 -7.37 -4.72 -17.32
N PHE A 388 -6.74 -5.29 -18.34
CA PHE A 388 -5.68 -4.64 -19.10
C PHE A 388 -5.93 -4.79 -20.60
N TYR A 389 -5.60 -3.74 -21.36
CA TYR A 389 -5.44 -3.87 -22.80
C TYR A 389 -4.19 -4.69 -23.10
N THR A 390 -4.36 -5.86 -23.68
CA THR A 390 -3.33 -6.90 -23.80
C THR A 390 -2.06 -6.42 -24.50
N PRO A 391 -2.10 -5.66 -25.62
CA PRO A 391 -0.88 -5.15 -26.26
C PRO A 391 -0.03 -4.26 -25.34
N ILE A 392 -0.65 -3.37 -24.56
CA ILE A 392 0.06 -2.53 -23.59
C ILE A 392 0.61 -3.38 -22.44
N ALA A 393 -0.19 -4.32 -21.92
CA ALA A 393 0.25 -5.22 -20.86
C ALA A 393 1.48 -6.05 -21.29
N ARG A 394 1.51 -6.55 -22.53
CA ARG A 394 2.66 -7.29 -23.10
C ARG A 394 3.91 -6.43 -23.20
N GLN A 395 3.77 -5.17 -23.62
CA GLN A 395 4.90 -4.24 -23.72
C GLN A 395 5.54 -3.95 -22.36
N ILE A 396 4.72 -3.82 -21.30
CA ILE A 396 5.18 -3.47 -19.97
C ILE A 396 5.71 -4.71 -19.23
N GLY A 397 4.92 -5.79 -19.21
CA GLY A 397 5.19 -7.00 -18.42
C GLY A 397 4.97 -6.81 -16.92
N PHE A 398 4.54 -7.88 -16.24
CA PHE A 398 4.42 -7.91 -14.79
C PHE A 398 5.77 -8.30 -14.15
N PRO A 399 6.17 -7.69 -13.02
CA PRO A 399 7.30 -8.21 -12.23
C PRO A 399 7.02 -9.65 -11.79
N ASN A 400 8.02 -10.53 -11.88
CA ASN A 400 7.86 -11.93 -11.43
C ASN A 400 7.94 -12.03 -9.89
N THR A 401 6.86 -11.62 -9.23
CA THR A 401 6.64 -11.65 -7.78
C THR A 401 5.22 -12.14 -7.51
N SER A 402 4.92 -12.46 -6.25
CA SER A 402 3.58 -12.81 -5.78
C SER A 402 2.96 -11.74 -4.88
N TYR A 403 3.56 -10.54 -4.87
CA TYR A 403 3.03 -9.38 -4.17
C TYR A 403 3.49 -8.09 -4.84
N GLY A 404 2.54 -7.24 -5.24
CA GLY A 404 2.78 -5.90 -5.80
C GLY A 404 3.03 -5.87 -7.31
N GLU A 405 2.92 -7.00 -8.01
CA GLU A 405 3.03 -7.09 -9.47
C GLU A 405 1.96 -6.26 -10.19
N ASP A 406 0.74 -6.31 -9.67
CA ASP A 406 -0.44 -5.57 -10.12
C ASP A 406 -0.25 -4.05 -9.94
N TYR A 407 0.29 -3.67 -8.79
CA TYR A 407 0.57 -2.29 -8.41
C TYR A 407 1.68 -1.69 -9.28
N ALA A 408 2.73 -2.46 -9.56
CA ALA A 408 3.79 -2.06 -10.49
C ALA A 408 3.26 -1.84 -11.92
N MET A 409 2.42 -2.77 -12.41
CA MET A 409 1.76 -2.63 -13.71
C MET A 409 0.89 -1.37 -13.76
N GLY A 410 0.04 -1.17 -12.75
CA GLY A 410 -0.85 -0.01 -12.68
C GLY A 410 -0.11 1.32 -12.59
N LEU A 411 0.99 1.40 -11.81
CA LEU A 411 1.83 2.59 -11.76
C LEU A 411 2.44 2.92 -13.12
N ASN A 412 2.99 1.92 -13.82
CA ASN A 412 3.57 2.10 -15.15
C ASN A 412 2.52 2.56 -16.18
N ILE A 413 1.36 1.89 -16.22
CA ILE A 413 0.25 2.30 -17.09
C ILE A 413 -0.19 3.73 -16.77
N SER A 414 -0.40 4.06 -15.50
CA SER A 414 -0.86 5.38 -15.06
C SER A 414 0.09 6.53 -15.42
N ARG A 415 1.37 6.22 -15.67
CA ARG A 415 2.37 7.18 -16.11
C ARG A 415 2.07 7.74 -17.50
N HIS A 416 1.41 6.95 -18.35
CA HIS A 416 1.24 7.25 -19.77
C HIS A 416 -0.21 7.25 -20.22
N TYR A 417 -1.06 6.43 -19.61
CA TYR A 417 -2.43 6.16 -20.07
C TYR A 417 -3.43 6.35 -18.93
N GLN A 418 -4.68 6.59 -19.31
CA GLN A 418 -5.78 6.65 -18.36
C GLN A 418 -6.05 5.23 -17.81
N ILE A 419 -6.38 5.19 -16.52
CA ILE A 419 -6.98 4.02 -15.86
C ILE A 419 -8.46 4.31 -15.68
N GLY A 420 -9.30 3.50 -16.30
CA GLY A 420 -10.76 3.57 -16.17
C GLY A 420 -11.26 2.98 -14.86
N ARG A 421 -12.43 3.44 -14.42
CA ARG A 421 -13.06 3.01 -13.16
C ARG A 421 -14.48 2.51 -13.40
N ILE A 422 -14.85 1.45 -12.68
CA ILE A 422 -16.23 0.98 -12.57
C ILE A 422 -16.56 0.95 -11.08
N TYR A 423 -17.58 1.70 -10.67
CA TYR A 423 -17.93 1.83 -9.25
C TYR A 423 -18.96 0.80 -8.78
N ASP A 424 -19.65 0.14 -9.71
CA ASP A 424 -20.49 -1.01 -9.40
C ASP A 424 -19.63 -2.19 -8.93
N VAL A 425 -20.19 -3.00 -8.01
CA VAL A 425 -19.51 -4.19 -7.51
C VAL A 425 -19.45 -5.21 -8.65
N LEU A 426 -18.25 -5.58 -9.06
CA LEU A 426 -18.01 -6.57 -10.11
C LEU A 426 -17.48 -7.89 -9.55
N TYR A 427 -17.01 -7.89 -8.32
CA TYR A 427 -16.13 -8.93 -7.82
C TYR A 427 -16.39 -9.21 -6.34
N LEU A 428 -16.41 -10.49 -5.99
CA LEU A 428 -16.61 -10.99 -4.64
C LEU A 428 -15.27 -11.53 -4.14
N CYS A 429 -14.61 -10.74 -3.29
CA CYS A 429 -13.36 -11.13 -2.64
C CYS A 429 -13.67 -12.00 -1.42
N ARG A 430 -13.47 -13.31 -1.55
CA ARG A 430 -13.82 -14.30 -0.52
C ARG A 430 -12.68 -14.44 0.48
N ARG A 431 -13.01 -14.37 1.78
CA ARG A 431 -12.09 -14.61 2.89
C ARG A 431 -12.50 -15.84 3.68
N TRP A 432 -11.52 -16.67 4.03
CA TRP A 432 -11.68 -17.80 4.96
C TRP A 432 -10.41 -17.97 5.80
N GLY A 433 -10.47 -18.82 6.83
CA GLY A 433 -9.42 -19.00 7.85
C GLY A 433 -8.03 -19.45 7.36
N GLY A 434 -7.83 -19.59 6.04
CA GLY A 434 -6.53 -19.85 5.42
C GLY A 434 -6.09 -18.83 4.35
N ASN A 435 -6.88 -17.78 4.07
CA ASN A 435 -6.62 -16.81 2.98
C ASN A 435 -6.60 -15.35 3.44
N SER A 436 -6.32 -15.12 4.72
CA SER A 436 -6.21 -13.77 5.23
C SER A 436 -4.74 -13.42 5.48
N ASP A 437 -4.28 -12.43 4.72
CA ASP A 437 -3.15 -11.59 5.10
C ASP A 437 -3.37 -10.90 6.48
N ALA A 438 -4.52 -11.12 7.13
CA ALA A 438 -4.87 -10.61 8.45
C ALA A 438 -4.06 -11.23 9.61
N ALA A 439 -3.20 -12.23 9.34
CA ALA A 439 -2.30 -12.82 10.32
C ALA A 439 -0.85 -12.92 9.82
N LEU A 440 -0.43 -12.05 8.88
CA LEU A 440 0.98 -11.97 8.50
C LEU A 440 1.81 -11.52 9.70
N SER A 441 3.00 -12.12 9.86
CA SER A 441 3.99 -11.60 10.81
C SER A 441 4.41 -10.18 10.42
N ILE A 442 4.90 -9.40 11.40
CA ILE A 442 5.38 -8.04 11.16
C ILE A 442 6.45 -8.04 10.07
N GLU A 443 7.35 -9.02 10.08
CA GLU A 443 8.41 -9.18 9.09
C GLU A 443 7.86 -9.39 7.67
N ARG A 444 6.77 -10.15 7.52
CA ARG A 444 6.16 -10.39 6.21
C ARG A 444 5.42 -9.15 5.70
N VAL A 445 4.72 -8.43 6.58
CA VAL A 445 4.12 -7.12 6.24
C VAL A 445 5.22 -6.12 5.84
N ASN A 446 6.30 -6.07 6.58
CA ASN A 446 7.46 -5.22 6.31
C ASN A 446 8.14 -5.57 4.99
N ALA A 447 8.36 -6.85 4.69
CA ALA A 447 8.93 -7.27 3.41
C ALA A 447 8.05 -6.84 2.23
N ASN A 448 6.73 -6.99 2.36
CA ASN A 448 5.75 -6.55 1.39
C ASN A 448 5.76 -5.02 1.18
N ASN A 449 5.74 -4.25 2.27
CA ASN A 449 5.79 -2.80 2.23
C ASN A 449 7.12 -2.28 1.66
N LEU A 450 8.25 -2.84 2.08
CA LEU A 450 9.57 -2.49 1.59
C LEU A 450 9.69 -2.68 0.07
N TYR A 451 9.14 -3.78 -0.45
CA TYR A 451 9.13 -4.04 -1.89
C TYR A 451 8.21 -3.08 -2.65
N LYS A 452 7.00 -2.78 -2.14
CA LYS A 452 6.13 -1.77 -2.76
C LYS A 452 6.76 -0.37 -2.74
N ASP A 453 7.49 -0.01 -1.69
CA ASP A 453 8.24 1.24 -1.62
C ASP A 453 9.40 1.27 -2.63
N ARG A 454 10.02 0.11 -2.97
CA ARG A 454 10.97 0.01 -4.09
C ARG A 454 10.30 0.26 -5.43
N ILE A 455 9.12 -0.34 -5.66
CA ILE A 455 8.34 -0.11 -6.89
C ILE A 455 8.03 1.38 -7.03
N ARG A 456 7.55 2.04 -5.97
CA ARG A 456 7.30 3.49 -5.95
C ARG A 456 8.56 4.29 -6.20
N THR A 457 9.70 3.85 -5.66
CA THR A 457 10.99 4.52 -5.87
C THR A 457 11.37 4.51 -7.34
N TRP A 458 11.28 3.35 -8.01
CA TRP A 458 11.57 3.25 -9.45
C TRP A 458 10.60 4.05 -10.30
N GLU A 459 9.30 4.01 -9.97
CA GLU A 459 8.29 4.82 -10.65
C GLU A 459 8.56 6.32 -10.48
N LEU A 460 8.86 6.77 -9.26
CA LEU A 460 9.16 8.16 -8.97
C LEU A 460 10.40 8.65 -9.72
N GLN A 461 11.46 7.84 -9.75
CA GLN A 461 12.67 8.12 -10.54
C GLN A 461 12.35 8.25 -12.03
N ALA A 462 11.52 7.34 -12.58
CA ALA A 462 11.08 7.43 -13.97
C ALA A 462 10.30 8.73 -14.25
N ARG A 463 9.38 9.13 -13.36
CA ARG A 463 8.63 10.39 -13.48
C ARG A 463 9.52 11.63 -13.43
N ILE A 464 10.50 11.64 -12.51
CA ILE A 464 11.45 12.75 -12.39
C ILE A 464 12.30 12.87 -13.66
N ASN A 465 12.72 11.74 -14.25
CA ASN A 465 13.50 11.76 -15.48
C ASN A 465 12.68 12.24 -16.70
N LEU A 466 11.39 11.91 -16.76
CA LEU A 466 10.48 12.41 -17.82
C LEU A 466 10.34 13.94 -17.85
N HIS A 467 10.62 14.64 -16.75
CA HIS A 467 10.58 16.11 -16.70
C HIS A 467 11.94 16.77 -16.90
N LYS A 468 13.03 15.97 -16.96
CA LYS A 468 14.38 16.46 -17.25
C LYS A 468 14.69 16.45 -18.75
N GLU A 469 14.03 15.56 -19.49
CA GLU A 469 13.99 15.51 -20.95
C GLU A 469 13.01 16.56 -21.49
#